data_AF-E1GVW5-F1
#
_entry.id   AF-E1GVW5-F1
#
_cell.length_a   1.000
_cell.length_b   1.000
_cell.length_c   1.000
_cell.angle_alpha   90.00
_cell.angle_beta   90.00
_cell.angle_gamma   90.00
#
_symmetry.space_group_name_H-M   'P 1'
#
loop_
_entity.id
_entity.type
_entity.pdbx_description
1 polymer ?
#
loop_
_entity_poly.entity_id
_entity_poly.type
_entity_poly.pdbx_seq_one_letter_code
_entity_poly.pdbx_strand_id
1 'polypeptide(L)'
;MVTETLIREQFVHQTITRGIHKIYSTQEQVVRNNFQLRTGRLLTSLSAHNFSAESQGFQRKFFVRVLPYLRFLDMAYRIRKDRVAKYKRSNFALYNRVVWGVLYRETFPELSFGFTDEVRKSINKELKDIFDTDSKSYFKAK
;
A
#
# COMPACT_ATOMS: atom_id res chain seq x y z
N MET A 1 25.61 11.63 -7.93
CA MET A 1 26.18 10.52 -7.12
C MET A 1 25.06 9.95 -6.25
N VAL A 2 24.84 8.64 -6.26
CA VAL A 2 23.81 8.00 -5.42
C VAL A 2 24.31 7.97 -3.98
N THR A 3 23.56 8.58 -3.05
CA THR A 3 23.90 8.63 -1.62
C THR A 3 23.21 7.49 -0.85
N GLU A 4 23.78 7.11 0.29
CA GLU A 4 23.17 6.11 1.18
C GLU A 4 21.78 6.56 1.70
N THR A 5 21.63 7.86 1.92
CA THR A 5 20.34 8.46 2.32
C THR A 5 19.29 8.22 1.25
N LEU A 6 19.62 8.45 -0.03
CA LEU A 6 18.72 8.24 -1.16
C LEU A 6 18.33 6.76 -1.31
N ILE A 7 19.27 5.84 -1.09
CA ILE A 7 18.97 4.39 -1.16
C ILE A 7 17.99 3.98 -0.06
N ARG A 8 18.24 4.41 1.18
CA ARG A 8 17.34 4.13 2.31
C ARG A 8 15.95 4.75 2.09
N GLU A 9 15.93 5.96 1.56
CA GLU A 9 14.72 6.67 1.19
C GLU A 9 13.91 5.93 0.13
N GLN A 10 14.58 5.42 -0.90
CA GLN A 10 13.94 4.63 -1.94
C GLN A 10 13.41 3.31 -1.38
N PHE A 11 14.17 2.64 -0.51
CA PHE A 11 13.72 1.42 0.18
C PHE A 11 12.43 1.64 0.98
N VAL A 12 12.39 2.68 1.82
CA VAL A 12 11.20 3.01 2.62
C VAL A 12 10.01 3.32 1.71
N HIS A 13 10.24 4.07 0.62
CA HIS A 13 9.20 4.39 -0.33
C HIS A 13 8.63 3.13 -0.99
N GLN A 14 9.49 2.29 -1.60
CA GLN A 14 9.08 1.06 -2.28
C GLN A 14 8.33 0.11 -1.34
N THR A 15 8.84 -0.07 -0.11
CA THR A 15 8.25 -0.98 0.88
C THR A 15 6.85 -0.53 1.30
N ILE A 16 6.68 0.76 1.63
CA ILE A 16 5.37 1.30 2.03
C ILE A 16 4.40 1.29 0.85
N THR A 17 4.85 1.71 -0.35
CA THR A 17 4.03 1.71 -1.57
C THR A 17 3.50 0.31 -1.89
N ARG A 18 4.35 -0.72 -1.82
CA ARG A 18 3.93 -2.12 -1.99
C ARG A 18 2.93 -2.55 -0.93
N GLY A 19 3.13 -2.16 0.34
CA GLY A 19 2.16 -2.39 1.41
C GLY A 19 0.80 -1.76 1.12
N ILE A 20 0.78 -0.49 0.69
CA ILE A 20 -0.46 0.24 0.35
C ILE A 20 -1.18 -0.45 -0.82
N HIS A 21 -0.46 -0.81 -1.89
CA HIS A 21 -1.06 -1.54 -3.02
C HIS A 21 -1.63 -2.90 -2.61
N LYS A 22 -0.96 -3.61 -1.70
CA LYS A 22 -1.48 -4.87 -1.15
C LYS A 22 -2.75 -4.66 -0.34
N ILE A 23 -2.84 -3.58 0.44
CA ILE A 23 -4.06 -3.21 1.16
C ILE A 23 -5.20 -2.99 0.17
N TYR A 24 -5.00 -2.15 -0.84
CA TYR A 24 -6.05 -1.82 -1.81
C TYR A 24 -6.51 -3.04 -2.60
N SER A 25 -5.60 -3.85 -3.15
CA SER A 25 -5.94 -5.07 -3.89
C SER A 25 -6.68 -6.09 -3.02
N THR A 26 -6.25 -6.29 -1.76
CA THR A 26 -6.93 -7.19 -0.84
C THR A 26 -8.33 -6.67 -0.49
N GLN A 27 -8.50 -5.36 -0.27
CA GLN A 27 -9.80 -4.75 -0.04
C GLN A 27 -10.74 -4.94 -1.23
N GLU A 28 -10.25 -4.71 -2.44
CA GLU A 28 -11.01 -4.93 -3.66
C GLU A 28 -11.45 -6.38 -3.80
N GLN A 29 -10.54 -7.34 -3.58
CA GLN A 29 -10.84 -8.77 -3.67
C GLN A 29 -11.91 -9.20 -2.65
N VAL A 30 -11.80 -8.77 -1.39
CA VAL A 30 -12.80 -9.10 -0.36
C VAL A 30 -14.16 -8.51 -0.72
N VAL A 31 -14.21 -7.29 -1.28
CA VAL A 31 -15.46 -6.68 -1.73
C VAL A 31 -16.09 -7.47 -2.88
N ARG A 32 -15.31 -7.79 -3.91
CA ARG A 32 -15.75 -8.56 -5.09
C ARG A 32 -16.30 -9.93 -4.70
N ASN A 33 -15.65 -10.61 -3.76
CA ASN A 33 -16.03 -11.97 -3.38
C ASN A 33 -17.26 -12.04 -2.47
N ASN A 34 -17.55 -11.01 -1.68
CA ASN A 34 -18.54 -11.10 -0.60
C ASN A 34 -19.78 -10.21 -0.76
N PHE A 35 -19.75 -9.22 -1.66
CA PHE A 35 -20.89 -8.34 -1.93
C PHE A 35 -21.44 -8.56 -3.34
N GLN A 36 -22.77 -8.61 -3.46
CA GLN A 36 -23.45 -8.51 -4.74
C GLN A 36 -23.37 -7.06 -5.22
N LEU A 37 -22.54 -6.82 -6.23
CA LEU A 37 -22.28 -5.49 -6.77
C LEU A 37 -23.50 -5.01 -7.57
N ARG A 38 -24.33 -4.16 -6.94
CA ARG A 38 -25.50 -3.55 -7.60
C ARG A 38 -25.15 -2.25 -8.34
N THR A 39 -24.13 -1.52 -7.89
CA THR A 39 -23.67 -0.28 -8.50
C THR A 39 -22.15 -0.28 -8.66
N GLY A 40 -21.65 0.28 -9.77
CA GLY A 40 -20.22 0.32 -10.07
C GLY A 40 -19.41 1.32 -9.23
N ARG A 41 -20.07 2.25 -8.53
CA ARG A 41 -19.41 3.36 -7.82
C ARG A 41 -18.43 2.91 -6.73
N LEU A 42 -18.77 1.84 -6.00
CA LEU A 42 -17.87 1.28 -4.97
C LEU A 42 -16.61 0.68 -5.61
N LEU A 43 -16.77 -0.06 -6.70
CA LEU A 43 -15.64 -0.63 -7.44
C LEU A 43 -14.75 0.45 -8.05
N THR A 44 -15.34 1.46 -8.69
CA THR A 44 -14.58 2.59 -9.24
C THR A 44 -13.80 3.32 -8.14
N SER A 45 -14.37 3.43 -6.94
CA SER A 45 -13.70 4.06 -5.80
C SER A 45 -12.59 3.19 -5.23
N LEU A 46 -12.74 1.86 -5.26
CA LEU A 46 -11.73 0.89 -4.83
C LEU A 46 -10.58 0.77 -5.84
N SER A 47 -10.88 0.87 -7.13
CA SER A 47 -9.86 0.80 -8.19
C SER A 47 -8.97 2.05 -8.23
N ALA A 48 -9.42 3.16 -7.65
CA ALA A 48 -8.63 4.37 -7.52
C ALA A 48 -7.58 4.19 -6.40
N HIS A 49 -6.43 3.59 -6.77
CA HIS A 49 -5.28 3.34 -5.89
C HIS A 49 -4.48 4.63 -5.62
N ASN A 50 -5.16 5.71 -5.24
CA ASN A 50 -4.55 7.00 -5.04
C ASN A 50 -4.03 7.11 -3.60
N PHE A 51 -2.75 7.44 -3.45
CA PHE A 51 -2.15 7.86 -2.19
C PHE A 51 -1.21 9.03 -2.47
N SER A 52 -0.99 9.88 -1.46
CA SER A 52 0.04 10.91 -1.55
C SER A 52 1.12 10.64 -0.50
N ALA A 53 2.34 11.06 -0.81
CA ALA A 53 3.47 10.99 0.10
C ALA A 53 4.06 12.39 0.21
N GLU A 54 4.23 12.86 1.45
CA GLU A 54 4.94 14.09 1.78
C GLU A 54 6.26 13.73 2.45
N SER A 55 7.32 14.44 2.09
CA SER A 55 8.64 14.28 2.69
C SER A 55 9.11 15.62 3.25
N GLN A 56 9.41 15.65 4.55
CA GLN A 56 9.95 16.82 5.24
C GLN A 56 11.21 16.40 6.01
N GLY A 57 12.38 16.65 5.42
CA GLY A 57 13.65 16.15 5.95
C GLY A 57 13.63 14.63 6.09
N PHE A 58 13.89 14.12 7.29
CA PHE A 58 13.84 12.68 7.61
C PHE A 58 12.42 12.15 7.87
N GLN A 59 11.42 13.03 8.00
CA GLN A 59 10.04 12.61 8.24
C GLN A 59 9.32 12.36 6.93
N ARG A 60 8.63 11.22 6.84
CA ARG A 60 7.77 10.88 5.71
C ARG A 60 6.36 10.61 6.19
N LYS A 61 5.39 11.23 5.51
CA LYS A 61 3.96 11.06 5.78
C LYS A 61 3.29 10.49 4.54
N PHE A 62 2.62 9.37 4.70
CA PHE A 62 1.84 8.76 3.63
C PHE A 62 0.35 8.96 3.94
N PHE A 63 -0.37 9.60 3.02
CA PHE A 63 -1.81 9.77 3.10
C PHE A 63 -2.48 8.73 2.23
N VAL A 64 -3.10 7.76 2.90
CA VAL A 64 -3.79 6.65 2.25
C VAL A 64 -5.28 6.92 2.31
N ARG A 65 -5.94 6.95 1.15
CA ARG A 65 -7.40 7.05 1.10
C ARG A 65 -7.99 5.69 1.44
N VAL A 66 -8.38 5.50 2.70
CA VAL A 66 -9.14 4.32 3.07
C VAL A 66 -10.64 4.64 3.05
N LEU A 67 -11.43 3.85 2.33
CA LEU A 67 -12.88 4.11 2.16
C LEU A 67 -13.61 3.98 3.51
N PRO A 68 -14.16 5.06 4.09
CA PRO A 68 -14.83 5.02 5.38
C PRO A 68 -16.01 4.04 5.39
N TYR A 69 -16.68 3.87 4.25
CA TYR A 69 -17.78 2.93 4.10
C TYR A 69 -17.39 1.47 4.39
N LEU A 70 -16.15 1.07 4.08
CA LEU A 70 -15.65 -0.26 4.45
C LEU A 70 -15.54 -0.43 5.96
N ARG A 71 -15.10 0.61 6.67
CA ARG A 71 -15.05 0.63 8.13
C ARG A 71 -16.46 0.55 8.73
N PHE A 72 -17.43 1.26 8.16
CA PHE A 72 -18.82 1.18 8.59
C PHE A 72 -19.40 -0.23 8.43
N LEU A 73 -19.10 -0.91 7.32
CA LEU A 73 -19.49 -2.31 7.13
C LEU A 73 -18.87 -3.21 8.20
N ASP A 74 -17.58 -3.07 8.45
CA ASP A 74 -16.86 -3.83 9.48
C ASP A 74 -17.47 -3.61 10.89
N MET A 75 -17.88 -2.37 11.19
CA MET A 75 -18.57 -2.01 12.44
C MET A 75 -20.00 -2.54 12.51
N ALA A 76 -20.78 -2.47 11.43
CA ALA A 76 -22.17 -2.90 11.40
C ALA A 76 -22.33 -4.41 11.70
N TYR A 77 -21.45 -5.25 11.15
CA TYR A 77 -21.44 -6.68 11.45
C TYR A 77 -20.82 -7.01 12.82
N ARG A 78 -20.14 -6.07 13.47
CA ARG A 78 -19.60 -6.25 14.82
C ARG A 78 -20.68 -6.10 15.91
N ILE A 79 -21.64 -5.20 15.71
CA ILE A 79 -22.68 -4.89 16.70
C ILE A 79 -23.73 -6.02 16.76
N ARG A 80 -24.04 -6.64 15.63
CA ARG A 80 -25.00 -7.75 15.57
C ARG A 80 -24.38 -9.05 16.08
N LYS A 81 -25.12 -9.77 16.94
CA LYS A 81 -24.67 -11.04 17.55
C LYS A 81 -25.16 -12.29 16.81
N ASP A 82 -25.89 -12.12 15.72
CA ASP A 82 -26.54 -13.20 14.98
C ASP A 82 -25.54 -14.11 14.24
N ARG A 83 -25.94 -15.34 13.94
CA ARG A 83 -25.10 -16.32 13.21
C ARG A 83 -24.63 -15.78 11.85
N VAL A 84 -25.51 -15.08 11.14
CA VAL A 84 -25.19 -14.43 9.86
C VAL A 84 -24.12 -13.35 10.06
N ALA A 85 -24.23 -12.53 11.10
CA ALA A 85 -23.24 -11.50 11.39
C ALA A 85 -21.88 -12.09 11.76
N LYS A 86 -21.84 -13.19 12.53
CA LYS A 86 -20.59 -13.91 12.84
C LYS A 86 -19.91 -14.47 11.57
N TYR A 87 -20.66 -15.15 10.71
CA TYR A 87 -20.15 -15.68 9.43
C TYR A 87 -19.66 -14.55 8.51
N LYS A 88 -20.45 -13.47 8.41
CA LYS A 88 -20.08 -12.31 7.62
C LYS A 88 -18.84 -11.63 8.17
N ARG A 89 -18.69 -11.48 9.49
CA ARG A 89 -17.50 -10.89 10.13
C ARG A 89 -16.22 -11.70 9.91
N SER A 90 -16.29 -13.03 9.92
CA SER A 90 -15.09 -13.85 9.65
C SER A 90 -14.56 -13.64 8.22
N ASN A 91 -15.47 -13.35 7.28
CA ASN A 91 -15.16 -13.26 5.85
C ASN A 91 -14.98 -11.80 5.35
N PHE A 92 -15.69 -10.82 5.94
CA PHE A 92 -15.66 -9.39 5.60
C PHE A 92 -14.57 -8.63 6.35
N ALA A 93 -13.38 -9.18 6.52
CA ALA A 93 -12.33 -8.53 7.30
C ALA A 93 -11.68 -7.33 6.55
N LEU A 94 -12.52 -6.43 6.04
CA LEU A 94 -12.30 -5.44 4.98
C LEU A 94 -11.34 -4.32 5.38
N TYR A 95 -11.45 -3.83 6.61
CA TYR A 95 -10.68 -2.66 7.03
C TYR A 95 -9.58 -3.08 7.98
N ASN A 96 -9.92 -3.40 9.23
CA ASN A 96 -8.89 -3.53 10.27
C ASN A 96 -7.97 -4.72 10.01
N ARG A 97 -8.50 -5.88 9.63
CA ARG A 97 -7.66 -7.06 9.41
C ARG A 97 -6.76 -6.88 8.18
N VAL A 98 -7.27 -6.29 7.10
CA VAL A 98 -6.45 -6.07 5.90
C VAL A 98 -5.41 -4.97 6.13
N VAL A 99 -5.82 -3.79 6.59
CA VAL A 99 -4.91 -2.66 6.81
C VAL A 99 -3.84 -3.03 7.84
N TRP A 100 -4.24 -3.45 9.04
CA TRP A 100 -3.27 -3.78 10.08
C TRP A 100 -2.54 -5.09 9.83
N GLY A 101 -3.17 -6.06 9.17
CA GLY A 101 -2.53 -7.31 8.80
C GLY A 101 -1.36 -7.07 7.86
N VAL A 102 -1.57 -6.30 6.79
CA VAL A 102 -0.50 -5.96 5.86
C VAL A 102 0.56 -5.10 6.53
N LEU A 103 0.17 -4.05 7.26
CA LEU A 103 1.15 -3.16 7.90
C LEU A 103 2.00 -3.89 8.95
N TYR A 104 1.39 -4.53 9.95
CA TYR A 104 2.13 -5.09 11.07
C TYR A 104 2.80 -6.44 10.79
N ARG A 105 2.26 -7.24 9.86
CA ARG A 105 2.83 -8.57 9.58
C ARG A 105 3.78 -8.59 8.39
N GLU A 106 3.72 -7.57 7.54
CA GLU A 106 4.51 -7.54 6.31
C GLU A 106 5.32 -6.25 6.18
N THR A 107 4.66 -5.10 6.06
CA THR A 107 5.33 -3.83 5.76
C THR A 107 6.29 -3.41 6.86
N PHE A 108 5.88 -3.41 8.13
CA PHE A 108 6.72 -2.97 9.25
C PHE A 108 7.88 -3.92 9.54
N PRO A 109 7.68 -5.25 9.59
CA PRO A 109 8.81 -6.18 9.70
C PRO A 109 9.85 -5.99 8.58
N GLU A 110 9.38 -5.77 7.35
CA GLU A 110 10.29 -5.50 6.23
C GLU A 110 11.01 -4.16 6.38
N LEU A 111 10.35 -3.10 6.85
CA LEU A 111 11.04 -1.85 7.18
C LEU A 111 12.09 -2.02 8.28
N SER A 112 11.84 -2.89 9.27
CA SER A 112 12.76 -3.14 10.38
C SER A 112 13.95 -4.01 10.01
N PHE A 113 13.74 -5.04 9.19
CA PHE A 113 14.75 -6.10 8.97
C PHE A 113 15.09 -6.36 7.49
N GLY A 114 14.33 -5.79 6.56
CA GLY A 114 14.47 -6.03 5.11
C GLY A 114 15.52 -5.17 4.42
N PHE A 115 16.14 -4.20 5.11
CA PHE A 115 17.21 -3.38 4.54
C PHE A 115 18.56 -4.10 4.60
N THR A 116 18.70 -5.15 3.80
CA THR A 116 19.93 -5.96 3.70
C THR A 116 20.92 -5.38 2.67
N ASP A 117 22.18 -5.84 2.72
CA ASP A 117 23.21 -5.42 1.75
C ASP A 117 22.84 -5.74 0.29
N GLU A 118 22.12 -6.84 0.07
CA GLU A 118 21.63 -7.23 -1.25
C GLU A 118 20.58 -6.24 -1.76
N VAL A 119 19.59 -5.90 -0.91
CA VAL A 119 18.55 -4.92 -1.23
C VAL A 119 19.18 -3.55 -1.49
N ARG A 120 20.12 -3.13 -0.65
CA ARG A 120 20.88 -1.89 -0.83
C ARG A 120 21.61 -1.86 -2.18
N LYS A 121 22.30 -2.93 -2.57
CA LYS A 121 22.99 -3.04 -3.87
C LYS A 121 22.01 -2.98 -5.03
N SER A 122 20.87 -3.67 -4.92
CA SER A 122 19.81 -3.67 -5.93
C SER A 122 19.26 -2.26 -6.16
N ILE A 123 18.89 -1.56 -5.09
CA ILE A 123 18.35 -0.20 -5.17
C ILE A 123 19.38 0.78 -5.71
N ASN A 124 20.64 0.66 -5.29
CA ASN A 124 21.72 1.49 -5.83
C ASN A 124 21.88 1.32 -7.35
N LYS A 125 21.79 0.07 -7.84
CA LYS A 125 21.83 -0.22 -9.27
C LYS A 125 20.64 0.41 -10.00
N GLU A 126 19.42 0.21 -9.48
CA GLU A 126 18.20 0.79 -10.04
C GLU A 126 18.29 2.33 -10.14
N LEU A 127 18.73 3.00 -9.07
CA LEU A 127 18.90 4.44 -9.05
C LEU A 127 19.94 4.92 -10.08
N LYS A 128 21.09 4.22 -10.20
CA LYS A 128 22.09 4.55 -11.21
C LYS A 128 21.54 4.41 -12.64
N ASP A 129 20.81 3.33 -12.91
CA ASP A 129 20.23 3.07 -14.22
C ASP A 129 19.21 4.16 -14.60
N ILE A 130 18.41 4.65 -13.64
CA ILE A 130 17.48 5.78 -13.84
C ILE A 130 18.25 7.07 -14.18
N PHE A 131 19.25 7.44 -13.37
CA PHE A 131 20.04 8.65 -13.61
C PHE A 131 20.81 8.60 -14.94
N ASP A 132 21.34 7.44 -15.32
CA ASP A 132 22.02 7.25 -16.61
C ASP A 132 21.04 7.34 -17.78
N THR A 133 19.83 6.81 -17.65
CA THR A 133 18.79 6.89 -18.68
C THR A 133 18.30 8.32 -18.88
N ASP A 134 18.05 9.05 -17.78
CA ASP A 134 17.69 10.46 -17.84
C ASP A 134 18.77 11.26 -18.54
N SER A 135 20.05 11.06 -18.17
CA SER A 135 21.17 11.74 -18.83
C SER A 135 21.16 11.53 -20.36
N LYS A 136 20.99 10.29 -20.82
CA LYS A 136 20.93 9.95 -22.25
C LYS A 136 19.71 10.56 -22.95
N SER A 137 18.57 10.65 -22.27
CA SER A 137 17.37 11.32 -22.77
C SER A 137 17.61 12.82 -22.96
N TYR A 138 18.23 13.49 -21.99
CA TYR A 138 18.61 14.90 -22.09
C TYR A 138 19.59 15.19 -23.23
N PHE A 139 20.53 14.28 -23.51
CA PHE A 139 21.48 14.44 -24.63
C PHE A 139 20.87 14.15 -26.00
N LYS A 140 19.72 13.47 -26.08
CA LYS A 140 19.04 13.13 -27.35
C LYS A 140 18.00 14.17 -27.79
N ALA A 141 17.61 15.07 -26.88
CA ALA A 141 16.63 16.13 -27.11
C ALA A 141 17.27 17.50 -27.48
N LYS A 142 18.60 17.55 -27.63
CA LYS A 142 19.36 18.69 -28.18
C LYS A 142 19.93 18.31 -29.54
#